data_AF-A0AA97FAY2-F1
#
_entry.id   AF-A0AA97FAY2-F1
#
_cell.length_a   1.000
_cell.length_b   1.000
_cell.length_c   1.000
_cell.angle_alpha   90.00
_cell.angle_beta   90.00
_cell.angle_gamma   90.00
#
_symmetry.space_group_name_H-M   'P 1'
#
loop_
_entity.id
_entity.type
_entity.pdbx_description
1 polymer ?
#
loop_
_entity_poly.entity_id
_entity_poly.type
_entity_poly.pdbx_seq_one_letter_code
_entity_poly.pdbx_strand_id
1 'polypeptide(L)'
;MDYKYCPYCGESVNAGEQNCRSCHAEIPLNISQLKVPLVSVFLSALFPGFGQVYNGDSLFKGLLIFFGCVAGSFFFLIPGLVIWIYGMYDAYSVSEKMNKREIAYKETKNRDLVLMILIPLIFMLILMFISIYVALMIYGSINQVIPGMDYLSDPQIYINELQ
;
A
#
# COMPACT_ATOMS: atom_id res chain seq x y z
N MET A 1 -6.95 -30.40 8.24
CA MET A 1 -5.77 -30.66 7.40
C MET A 1 -6.21 -30.48 5.95
N ASP A 2 -5.59 -29.56 5.22
CA ASP A 2 -5.89 -29.34 3.79
C ASP A 2 -4.95 -30.24 2.98
N TYR A 3 -5.45 -31.41 2.55
CA TYR A 3 -4.69 -32.38 1.78
C TYR A 3 -5.08 -32.27 0.31
N LYS A 4 -4.09 -32.33 -0.58
CA LYS A 4 -4.29 -32.37 -2.03
C LYS A 4 -3.79 -33.72 -2.54
N TYR A 5 -4.28 -34.16 -3.69
CA TYR A 5 -3.81 -35.40 -4.31
C TYR A 5 -2.84 -35.09 -5.46
N CYS A 6 -1.80 -35.90 -5.60
CA CYS A 6 -0.87 -35.79 -6.73
C CYS A 6 -1.63 -36.12 -8.04
N PRO A 7 -1.63 -35.22 -9.05
CA PRO A 7 -2.35 -35.45 -10.29
C PRO A 7 -1.75 -36.58 -11.15
N TYR A 8 -0.53 -37.03 -10.83
CA TYR A 8 0.19 -38.06 -11.58
C TYR A 8 0.03 -39.46 -10.99
N CYS A 9 0.03 -39.61 -9.65
CA CYS A 9 0.00 -40.94 -9.00
C CYS A 9 -1.12 -41.13 -7.96
N GLY A 10 -1.89 -40.09 -7.62
CA GLY A 10 -3.00 -40.17 -6.67
C GLY A 10 -2.60 -40.22 -5.18
N GLU A 11 -1.31 -40.16 -4.83
CA GLU A 11 -0.85 -40.07 -3.44
C GLU A 11 -1.30 -38.77 -2.77
N SER A 12 -1.54 -38.81 -1.46
CA SER A 12 -1.85 -37.61 -0.68
C SER A 12 -0.60 -36.74 -0.48
N VAL A 13 -0.76 -35.43 -0.69
CA VAL A 13 0.30 -34.43 -0.68
C VAL A 13 -0.06 -33.37 0.35
N ASN A 14 0.89 -33.08 1.25
CA ASN A 14 0.68 -32.04 2.25
C ASN A 14 0.76 -30.64 1.62
N ALA A 15 0.03 -29.68 2.20
CA ALA A 15 0.13 -28.29 1.79
C ALA A 15 1.58 -27.78 1.87
N GLY A 16 2.12 -27.29 0.75
CA GLY A 16 3.49 -26.77 0.65
C GLY A 16 4.53 -27.76 0.13
N GLU A 17 4.20 -29.03 -0.06
CA GLU A 17 5.10 -29.98 -0.74
C GLU A 17 5.26 -29.63 -2.21
N GLN A 18 6.51 -29.44 -2.63
CA GLN A 18 6.84 -29.12 -4.02
C GLN A 18 6.92 -30.37 -4.90
N ASN A 19 7.32 -31.51 -4.31
CA ASN A 19 7.49 -32.78 -5.00
C ASN A 19 6.73 -33.88 -4.26
N CYS A 20 6.07 -34.77 -5.00
CA CYS A 20 5.38 -35.92 -4.44
C CYS A 20 6.38 -36.92 -3.81
N ARG A 21 6.10 -37.43 -2.61
CA ARG A 21 6.98 -38.41 -1.93
C ARG A 21 6.99 -39.81 -2.56
N SER A 22 5.95 -40.16 -3.31
CA SER A 22 5.78 -41.48 -3.92
C SER A 22 6.37 -41.54 -5.33
N CYS A 23 5.97 -40.60 -6.20
CA CYS A 23 6.40 -40.61 -7.61
C CYS A 23 7.44 -39.52 -7.97
N HIS A 24 7.82 -38.64 -7.04
CA HIS A 24 8.78 -37.53 -7.24
C HIS A 24 8.38 -36.49 -8.28
N ALA A 25 7.16 -36.54 -8.82
CA ALA A 25 6.66 -35.51 -9.71
C ALA A 25 6.52 -34.16 -8.99
N GLU A 26 6.85 -33.08 -9.69
CA GLU A 26 6.65 -31.73 -9.20
C GLU A 26 5.15 -31.42 -9.15
N ILE A 27 4.67 -30.98 -7.98
CA ILE A 27 3.29 -30.61 -7.75
C ILE A 27 3.07 -29.23 -8.38
N PRO A 28 2.15 -29.05 -9.34
CA PRO A 28 1.93 -27.75 -9.97
C PRO A 28 1.34 -26.75 -8.96
N LEU A 29 1.72 -25.48 -9.07
CA LEU A 29 1.07 -24.40 -8.32
C LEU A 29 -0.38 -24.25 -8.80
N ASN A 30 -1.29 -23.97 -7.87
CA ASN A 30 -2.62 -23.53 -8.27
C ASN A 30 -2.52 -22.12 -8.89
N ILE A 31 -3.34 -21.82 -9.88
CA ILE A 31 -3.44 -20.49 -10.51
C ILE A 31 -3.67 -19.41 -9.44
N SER A 32 -4.43 -19.70 -8.38
CA SER A 32 -4.65 -18.77 -7.26
C SER A 32 -3.39 -18.41 -6.47
N GLN A 33 -2.33 -19.24 -6.56
CA GLN A 33 -1.06 -19.05 -5.86
C GLN A 33 -0.05 -18.26 -6.71
N LEU A 34 -0.32 -18.04 -8.00
CA LEU A 34 0.52 -17.22 -8.87
C LEU A 34 0.22 -15.74 -8.64
N LYS A 35 1.26 -14.97 -8.34
CA LYS A 35 1.20 -13.50 -8.29
C LYS A 35 1.59 -12.93 -9.65
N VAL A 36 1.09 -11.75 -10.01
CA VAL A 36 1.52 -11.06 -11.23
C VAL A 36 2.53 -9.97 -10.84
N PRO A 37 3.84 -10.12 -11.14
CA PRO A 37 4.85 -9.18 -10.65
C PRO A 37 4.63 -7.75 -11.11
N LEU A 38 4.19 -7.56 -12.36
CA LEU A 38 3.88 -6.25 -12.90
C LEU A 38 2.75 -5.54 -12.14
N VAL A 39 1.74 -6.29 -11.66
CA VAL A 39 0.67 -5.73 -10.83
C VAL A 39 1.23 -5.26 -9.49
N SER A 40 2.13 -6.02 -8.87
CA SER A 40 2.76 -5.60 -7.60
C SER A 40 3.58 -4.31 -7.75
N VAL A 41 4.30 -4.15 -8.87
CA VAL A 41 5.04 -2.94 -9.20
C VAL A 41 4.10 -1.77 -9.41
N PHE A 42 3.07 -1.94 -10.25
CA PHE A 42 2.10 -0.88 -10.53
C PHE A 42 1.40 -0.39 -9.26
N LEU A 43 1.04 -1.33 -8.37
CA LEU A 43 0.45 -1.00 -7.08
C LEU A 43 1.41 -0.20 -6.19
N SER A 44 2.68 -0.61 -6.05
CA SER A 44 3.69 0.15 -5.31
C SER A 44 4.03 1.50 -5.96
N ALA A 45 3.95 1.60 -7.27
CA ALA A 45 4.12 2.85 -7.99
C ALA A 45 2.95 3.79 -7.72
N LEU A 46 1.71 3.33 -7.82
CA LEU A 46 0.53 4.14 -7.53
C LEU A 46 0.49 4.60 -6.06
N PHE A 47 0.84 3.70 -5.14
CA PHE A 47 0.88 3.98 -3.71
C PHE A 47 2.05 3.25 -3.04
N PRO A 48 3.05 3.98 -2.49
CA PRO A 48 4.22 3.36 -1.87
C PRO A 48 3.82 2.32 -0.83
N GLY A 49 4.33 1.09 -0.97
CA GLY A 49 4.08 -0.01 -0.04
C GLY A 49 2.90 -0.94 -0.39
N PHE A 50 2.07 -0.62 -1.38
CA PHE A 50 0.91 -1.47 -1.72
C PHE A 50 1.29 -2.82 -2.30
N GLY A 51 2.36 -2.89 -3.11
CA GLY A 51 2.84 -4.15 -3.69
C GLY A 51 3.22 -5.18 -2.63
N GLN A 52 3.79 -4.73 -1.50
CA GLN A 52 4.11 -5.59 -0.35
C GLN A 52 2.85 -6.21 0.28
N VAL A 53 1.78 -5.43 0.38
CA VAL A 53 0.49 -5.91 0.91
C VAL A 53 -0.20 -6.83 -0.11
N TYR A 54 -0.17 -6.48 -1.40
CA TYR A 54 -0.68 -7.34 -2.48
C TYR A 54 0.01 -8.71 -2.52
N ASN A 55 1.32 -8.75 -2.28
CA ASN A 55 2.07 -10.01 -2.20
C ASN A 55 1.76 -10.83 -0.94
N GLY A 56 0.99 -10.29 0.00
CA GLY A 56 0.75 -10.92 1.30
C GLY A 56 2.02 -10.97 2.17
N ASP A 57 3.05 -10.17 1.85
CA ASP A 57 4.34 -10.26 2.54
C ASP A 57 4.22 -9.77 3.97
N SER A 58 3.78 -8.52 4.18
CA SER A 58 3.45 -7.92 5.49
C SER A 58 2.84 -6.51 5.34
N LEU A 59 1.81 -6.18 6.14
CA LEU A 59 1.32 -4.80 6.31
C LEU A 59 2.42 -3.85 6.82
N PHE A 60 3.19 -4.31 7.82
CA PHE A 60 4.24 -3.50 8.43
C PHE A 60 5.30 -3.02 7.43
N LYS A 61 5.73 -3.89 6.50
CA LYS A 61 6.68 -3.50 5.44
C LYS A 61 6.08 -2.46 4.50
N GLY A 62 4.81 -2.63 4.11
CA GLY A 62 4.10 -1.64 3.30
C GLY A 62 4.06 -0.27 3.98
N LEU A 63 3.68 -0.22 5.26
CA LEU A 63 3.66 1.03 6.03
C LEU A 63 5.05 1.64 6.22
N LEU A 64 6.09 0.82 6.41
CA LEU A 64 7.47 1.32 6.53
C LEU A 64 7.92 2.01 5.25
N ILE A 65 7.66 1.39 4.08
CA ILE A 65 7.93 2.01 2.78
C ILE A 65 7.11 3.28 2.60
N PHE A 66 5.83 3.27 2.96
CA PHE A 66 4.98 4.46 2.87
C PHE A 66 5.52 5.62 3.72
N PHE A 67 5.68 5.43 5.02
CA PHE A 67 6.17 6.48 5.91
C PHE A 67 7.61 6.87 5.62
N GLY A 68 8.45 5.92 5.20
CA GLY A 68 9.80 6.20 4.72
C GLY A 68 9.79 7.09 3.48
N CYS A 69 8.91 6.82 2.51
CA CYS A 69 8.73 7.64 1.32
C CYS A 69 8.21 9.04 1.66
N VAL A 70 7.21 9.14 2.54
CA VAL A 70 6.64 10.43 2.99
C VAL A 70 7.69 11.25 3.74
N ALA A 71 8.32 10.68 4.76
CA ALA A 71 9.34 11.36 5.56
C ALA A 71 10.55 11.73 4.69
N GLY A 72 11.02 10.79 3.87
CA GLY A 72 12.07 11.01 2.90
C GLY A 72 11.76 12.22 2.03
N SER A 73 10.62 12.20 1.33
CA SER A 73 10.19 13.29 0.43
C SER A 73 9.97 14.62 1.15
N PHE A 74 9.49 14.59 2.39
CA PHE A 74 9.22 15.78 3.19
C PHE A 74 10.49 16.53 3.58
N PHE A 75 11.55 15.82 3.97
CA PHE A 75 12.84 16.45 4.27
C PHE A 75 13.65 16.72 2.99
N PHE A 76 13.66 15.76 2.05
CA PHE A 76 14.42 15.83 0.81
C PHE A 76 13.80 14.97 -0.30
N LEU A 77 13.54 15.55 -1.47
CA LEU A 77 12.93 14.83 -2.59
C LEU A 77 13.69 13.53 -2.98
N ILE A 78 15.03 13.59 -3.03
CA ILE A 78 15.86 12.46 -3.52
C ILE A 78 15.73 11.21 -2.62
N PRO A 79 15.96 11.27 -1.29
CA PRO A 79 15.70 10.14 -0.39
C PRO A 79 14.29 9.54 -0.52
N GLY A 80 13.26 10.38 -0.68
CA GLY A 80 11.90 9.92 -0.91
C GLY A 80 11.77 9.06 -2.17
N LEU A 81 12.30 9.56 -3.30
CA LEU A 81 12.32 8.84 -4.57
C LEU A 81 13.09 7.51 -4.49
N VAL A 82 14.21 7.47 -3.79
CA VAL A 82 15.01 6.24 -3.60
C VAL A 82 14.20 5.18 -2.88
N ILE A 83 13.52 5.53 -1.77
CA ILE A 83 12.68 4.60 -1.01
C ILE A 83 11.49 4.13 -1.85
N TRP A 84 10.89 5.03 -2.64
CA TRP A 84 9.76 4.70 -3.51
C TRP A 84 10.14 3.68 -4.58
N ILE A 85 11.24 3.91 -5.30
CA ILE A 85 11.75 2.98 -6.33
C ILE A 85 12.16 1.65 -5.68
N TYR A 86 12.81 1.69 -4.52
CA TYR A 86 13.11 0.48 -3.74
C TYR A 86 11.83 -0.32 -3.44
N GLY A 87 10.74 0.34 -3.04
CA GLY A 87 9.47 -0.31 -2.77
C GLY A 87 8.84 -0.98 -3.99
N MET A 88 9.05 -0.44 -5.20
CA MET A 88 8.64 -1.10 -6.46
C MET A 88 9.47 -2.35 -6.74
N TYR A 89 10.80 -2.24 -6.62
CA TYR A 89 11.73 -3.36 -6.84
C TYR A 89 11.51 -4.49 -5.84
N ASP A 90 11.34 -4.18 -4.55
CA ASP A 90 11.08 -5.16 -3.51
C ASP A 90 9.78 -5.94 -3.80
N ALA A 91 8.69 -5.25 -4.13
CA ALA A 91 7.42 -5.87 -4.50
C ALA A 91 7.55 -6.80 -5.71
N TYR A 92 8.25 -6.36 -6.77
CA TYR A 92 8.56 -7.19 -7.92
C TYR A 92 9.29 -8.46 -7.49
N SER A 93 10.41 -8.32 -6.79
CA SER A 93 11.27 -9.46 -6.45
C SER A 93 10.53 -10.48 -5.59
N VAL A 94 9.70 -10.03 -4.64
CA VAL A 94 8.95 -10.93 -3.75
C VAL A 94 7.93 -11.74 -4.54
N SER A 95 7.15 -11.11 -5.42
CA SER A 95 6.16 -11.82 -6.24
C SER A 95 6.80 -12.82 -7.21
N GLU A 96 7.95 -12.46 -7.80
CA GLU A 96 8.69 -13.34 -8.70
C GLU A 96 9.27 -14.56 -7.94
N LYS A 97 9.84 -14.32 -6.76
CA LYS A 97 10.36 -15.39 -5.89
C LYS A 97 9.28 -16.35 -5.42
N MET A 98 8.06 -15.86 -5.16
CA MET A 98 6.91 -16.73 -4.84
C MET A 98 6.55 -17.63 -6.02
N ASN A 99 6.49 -17.07 -7.23
CA ASN A 99 6.19 -17.84 -8.45
C ASN A 99 7.27 -18.88 -8.77
N LYS A 100 8.55 -18.55 -8.48
CA LYS A 100 9.70 -19.46 -8.61
C LYS A 100 9.85 -20.45 -7.45
N ARG A 101 8.98 -20.39 -6.43
CA ARG A 101 9.03 -21.21 -5.20
C ARG A 101 10.31 -21.06 -4.38
N GLU A 102 11.03 -19.95 -4.56
CA GLU A 102 12.19 -19.60 -3.73
C GLU A 102 11.74 -19.18 -2.32
N ILE A 103 10.53 -18.63 -2.22
CA ILE A 103 9.86 -18.34 -0.94
C ILE A 103 8.44 -18.89 -0.95
N ALA A 104 7.94 -19.22 0.24
CA ALA A 104 6.57 -19.72 0.39
C ALA A 104 5.53 -18.66 -0.03
N TYR A 105 4.52 -19.11 -0.77
CA TYR A 105 3.36 -18.30 -1.09
C TYR A 105 2.65 -17.82 0.19
N LYS A 106 2.22 -16.56 0.19
CA LYS A 106 1.46 -15.96 1.29
C LYS A 106 0.13 -15.42 0.76
N GLU A 107 -0.96 -15.83 1.41
CA GLU A 107 -2.29 -15.31 1.12
C GLU A 107 -2.39 -13.84 1.53
N THR A 108 -3.02 -13.03 0.68
CA THR A 108 -3.29 -11.63 0.96
C THR A 108 -4.50 -11.52 1.88
N LYS A 109 -4.35 -10.85 3.02
CA LYS A 109 -5.47 -10.65 3.96
C LYS A 109 -6.21 -9.36 3.62
N ASN A 110 -7.53 -9.44 3.47
CA ASN A 110 -8.39 -8.27 3.21
C ASN A 110 -8.21 -7.16 4.25
N ARG A 111 -8.02 -7.53 5.52
CA ARG A 111 -7.75 -6.56 6.59
C ARG A 111 -6.49 -5.74 6.31
N ASP A 112 -5.43 -6.36 5.81
CA ASP A 112 -4.15 -5.68 5.61
C ASP A 112 -4.29 -4.67 4.46
N LEU A 113 -5.05 -4.99 3.40
CA LEU A 113 -5.41 -4.05 2.33
C LEU A 113 -6.20 -2.83 2.87
N VAL A 114 -7.22 -3.09 3.69
CA VAL A 114 -8.04 -2.03 4.28
C VAL A 114 -7.20 -1.13 5.20
N LEU A 115 -6.37 -1.71 6.07
CA LEU A 115 -5.51 -0.95 6.98
C LEU A 115 -4.45 -0.13 6.24
N MET A 116 -3.92 -0.64 5.12
CA MET A 116 -2.98 0.09 4.26
C MET A 116 -3.60 1.36 3.65
N ILE A 117 -4.93 1.44 3.54
CA ILE A 117 -5.64 2.65 3.10
C ILE A 117 -5.96 3.54 4.31
N LEU A 118 -6.57 2.96 5.35
CA LEU A 118 -7.09 3.73 6.48
C LEU A 118 -5.99 4.41 7.30
N ILE A 119 -4.87 3.73 7.56
CA ILE A 119 -3.79 4.28 8.38
C ILE A 119 -3.16 5.52 7.72
N PRO A 120 -2.69 5.45 6.46
CA PRO A 120 -2.22 6.63 5.75
C PRO A 120 -3.27 7.74 5.63
N LEU A 121 -4.53 7.40 5.34
CA LEU A 121 -5.60 8.40 5.21
C LEU A 121 -5.80 9.17 6.53
N ILE A 122 -5.93 8.46 7.65
CA ILE A 122 -6.08 9.08 8.98
C ILE A 122 -4.85 9.93 9.32
N PHE A 123 -3.65 9.44 9.05
CA PHE A 123 -2.42 10.20 9.25
C PHE A 123 -2.41 11.51 8.45
N MET A 124 -2.77 11.46 7.17
CA MET A 124 -2.85 12.65 6.31
C MET A 124 -3.92 13.64 6.79
N LEU A 125 -5.08 13.16 7.23
CA LEU A 125 -6.12 14.00 7.82
C LEU A 125 -5.63 14.69 9.10
N ILE A 126 -4.94 13.96 9.98
CA ILE A 126 -4.36 14.53 11.20
C ILE A 126 -3.35 15.63 10.85
N LEU A 127 -2.44 15.39 9.91
CA LEU A 127 -1.48 16.40 9.46
C LEU A 127 -2.18 17.63 8.87
N MET A 128 -3.23 17.43 8.07
CA MET A 128 -4.05 18.50 7.53
C MET A 128 -4.67 19.36 8.64
N PHE A 129 -5.33 18.75 9.62
CA PHE A 129 -5.92 19.49 10.75
C PHE A 129 -4.88 20.24 11.58
N ILE A 130 -3.73 19.61 11.85
CA ILE A 130 -2.61 20.27 12.57
C ILE A 130 -2.12 21.49 11.78
N SER A 131 -1.95 21.36 10.46
CA SER A 131 -1.48 22.47 9.62
C SER A 131 -2.45 23.66 9.61
N ILE A 132 -3.75 23.39 9.53
CA ILE A 132 -4.81 24.41 9.61
C ILE A 132 -4.77 25.11 10.97
N TYR A 133 -4.68 24.33 12.07
CA TYR A 133 -4.61 24.87 13.41
C TYR A 133 -3.39 25.80 13.59
N VAL A 134 -2.21 25.37 13.13
CA VAL A 134 -0.99 26.20 13.18
C VAL A 134 -1.14 27.46 12.34
N ALA A 135 -1.72 27.38 11.14
CA ALA A 135 -1.97 28.55 10.29
C ALA A 135 -2.89 29.57 10.99
N LEU A 136 -3.97 29.12 11.63
CA LEU A 136 -4.86 30.00 12.39
C LEU A 136 -4.14 30.72 13.54
N MET A 137 -3.22 30.03 14.22
CA MET A 137 -2.42 30.63 15.30
C MET A 137 -1.43 31.70 14.78
N ILE A 138 -0.94 31.56 13.55
CA ILE A 138 0.00 32.51 12.94
C ILE A 138 -0.73 33.73 12.40
N TYR A 139 -1.85 33.54 11.69
CA TYR A 139 -2.54 34.60 10.95
C TYR A 139 -3.72 35.22 11.71
N GLY A 140 -4.16 34.64 12.82
CA GLY A 140 -5.21 35.18 13.71
C GLY A 140 -6.65 35.15 13.17
N SER A 141 -6.84 34.91 11.87
CA SER A 141 -8.16 34.76 11.24
C SER A 141 -8.10 33.81 10.05
N ILE A 142 -9.19 33.07 9.81
CA ILE A 142 -9.31 32.16 8.67
C ILE A 142 -9.35 32.89 7.32
N ASN A 143 -9.78 34.15 7.27
CA ASN A 143 -9.90 34.93 6.03
C ASN A 143 -8.52 35.33 5.46
N GLN A 144 -7.51 35.42 6.33
CA GLN A 144 -6.12 35.63 5.92
C GLN A 144 -5.46 34.32 5.44
N VAL A 145 -5.98 33.16 5.86
CA VAL A 145 -5.50 31.83 5.46
C VAL A 145 -6.19 31.37 4.16
N ILE A 146 -7.49 31.65 4.03
CA ILE A 146 -8.34 31.32 2.88
C ILE A 146 -9.08 32.61 2.46
N PRO A 147 -8.51 33.41 1.55
CA PRO A 147 -9.14 34.66 1.11
C PRO A 147 -10.48 34.38 0.39
N GLY A 148 -11.51 35.19 0.68
CA GLY A 148 -12.85 35.07 0.09
C GLY A 148 -13.88 34.27 0.92
N MET A 149 -13.54 33.88 2.15
CA MET A 149 -14.49 33.27 3.10
C MET A 149 -15.53 34.25 3.66
N ASP A 150 -15.29 35.56 3.57
CA ASP A 150 -16.15 36.61 4.13
C ASP A 150 -17.60 36.55 3.59
N TYR A 151 -17.76 36.19 2.31
CA TYR A 151 -19.06 36.06 1.64
C TYR A 151 -19.93 34.92 2.17
N LEU A 152 -19.33 33.89 2.78
CA LEU A 152 -20.06 32.77 3.39
C LEU A 152 -20.49 33.10 4.82
N SER A 153 -19.75 33.98 5.51
CA SER A 153 -20.07 34.42 6.87
C SER A 153 -21.04 35.61 6.92
N ASP A 154 -21.00 36.51 5.94
CA ASP A 154 -21.92 37.65 5.82
C ASP A 154 -22.28 37.90 4.33
N PRO A 155 -23.44 37.40 3.87
CA PRO A 155 -23.89 37.57 2.50
C PRO A 155 -24.07 39.04 2.08
N GLN A 156 -24.21 39.98 3.02
CA GLN A 156 -24.45 41.38 2.68
C GLN A 156 -23.24 42.10 2.09
N ILE A 157 -22.04 41.59 2.35
CA ILE A 157 -20.81 42.12 1.74
C ILE A 157 -20.87 42.01 0.21
N TYR A 158 -21.41 40.92 -0.33
CA TYR A 158 -21.58 40.72 -1.77
C TYR A 158 -22.60 41.68 -2.39
N ILE A 159 -23.71 41.92 -1.69
CA ILE A 159 -24.80 42.78 -2.20
C ILE A 159 -24.30 44.23 -2.33
N ASN A 160 -23.45 44.69 -1.42
CA ASN A 160 -22.91 46.05 -1.43
C ASN A 160 -21.83 46.28 -2.52
N GLU A 161 -21.14 45.24 -3.02
CA GLU A 161 -20.16 45.38 -4.11
C GLU A 161 -20.81 45.43 -5.52
N LEU A 162 -22.08 45.05 -5.63
CA LEU A 162 -22.83 45.03 -6.90
C LEU A 162 -23.65 46.30 -7.19
N GLN A 163 -23.67 47.27 -6.27
CA GLN A 163 -24.34 48.57 -6.42
C GLN A 163 -23.35 49.68 -6.78
#